data_AF-A0A3M2CAV9-F1
#
_entry.id   AF-A0A3M2CAV9-F1
#
_cell.length_a   1.000
_cell.length_b   1.000
_cell.length_c   1.000
_cell.angle_alpha   90.00
_cell.angle_beta   90.00
_cell.angle_gamma   90.00
#
_symmetry.space_group_name_H-M   'P 1'
#
loop_
_entity.id
_entity.type
_entity.pdbx_description
1 polymer ?
#
loop_
_entity_poly.entity_id
_entity_poly.type
_entity_poly.pdbx_seq_one_letter_code
_entity_poly.pdbx_strand_id
1 'polypeptide(L)'
;MARHRLRGVLLCEDVEHERFFRRLLERRWFGKGKLRIERIPDRRGAGDAFVLKRFVRELKFARSKRQENYALVVAIDGDRHKLKGRMQQLDEEVEKARLATRTKDEKVTIFVPTWSVETWELWLCGDRTVDEDRDFEKRFRTWTRQGKASAKQAVEAWFQLSSSHPSNDRGTEKDRLPSLAAGREEVRRLDG
;
A
#
# COMPACT_ATOMS: atom_id res chain seq x y z
N MET A 1 -14.53 -18.51 -7.12
CA MET A 1 -14.25 -18.27 -5.68
C MET A 1 -12.82 -18.70 -5.41
N ALA A 2 -11.91 -17.78 -5.06
CA ALA A 2 -10.51 -18.10 -4.76
C ALA A 2 -9.94 -16.94 -3.93
N ARG A 3 -9.00 -17.09 -2.99
CA ARG A 3 -8.43 -18.25 -2.28
C ARG A 3 -7.66 -17.57 -1.14
N HIS A 4 -8.25 -17.46 0.06
CA HIS A 4 -7.58 -16.88 1.23
C HIS A 4 -6.45 -17.82 1.73
N ARG A 5 -5.32 -17.85 1.01
CA ARG A 5 -4.23 -18.81 1.24
C ARG A 5 -2.97 -18.17 1.81
N LEU A 6 -2.85 -16.85 1.72
CA LEU A 6 -1.69 -16.16 2.27
C LEU A 6 -1.84 -15.97 3.78
N ARG A 7 -0.73 -16.13 4.48
CA ARG A 7 -0.49 -15.51 5.79
C ARG A 7 0.62 -14.48 5.63
N GLY A 8 0.69 -13.49 6.51
CA GLY A 8 1.69 -12.45 6.31
C GLY A 8 1.65 -11.34 7.33
N VAL A 9 2.36 -10.27 6.99
CA VAL A 9 2.41 -9.04 7.75
C VAL A 9 2.13 -7.85 6.83
N LEU A 10 1.32 -6.92 7.31
CA LEU A 10 1.25 -5.55 6.81
C LEU A 10 2.11 -4.68 7.73
N LEU A 11 3.23 -4.19 7.21
CA LEU A 11 4.07 -3.17 7.81
C LEU A 11 3.61 -1.80 7.29
N CYS A 12 3.05 -0.96 8.15
CA CYS A 12 2.54 0.34 7.75
C CYS A 12 2.84 1.44 8.77
N GLU A 13 2.78 2.70 8.34
CA GLU A 13 3.11 3.82 9.22
C GLU A 13 2.07 4.02 10.31
N ASP A 14 0.79 4.06 9.94
CA ASP A 14 -0.26 4.56 10.81
C ASP A 14 -1.59 3.82 10.68
N VAL A 15 -2.64 4.42 11.27
CA VAL A 15 -3.98 3.83 11.34
C VAL A 15 -4.75 3.98 10.02
N GLU A 16 -4.55 5.03 9.24
CA GLU A 16 -5.27 5.19 7.97
C GLU A 16 -4.72 4.21 6.93
N HIS A 17 -3.40 4.02 6.89
CA HIS A 17 -2.79 2.93 6.14
C HIS A 17 -3.37 1.57 6.51
N GLU A 18 -3.41 1.25 7.81
CA GLU A 18 -3.98 0.00 8.29
C GLU A 18 -5.44 -0.14 7.83
N ARG A 19 -6.26 0.91 7.97
CA ARG A 19 -7.67 0.92 7.61
C ARG A 19 -7.89 0.62 6.13
N PHE A 20 -7.13 1.24 5.24
CA PHE A 20 -7.24 1.00 3.82
C PHE A 20 -6.68 -0.37 3.43
N PHE A 21 -5.39 -0.59 3.69
CA PHE A 21 -4.67 -1.76 3.19
C PHE A 21 -5.14 -3.06 3.83
N ARG A 22 -5.44 -3.11 5.14
CA ARG A 22 -5.97 -4.34 5.76
C ARG A 22 -7.25 -4.78 5.06
N ARG A 23 -8.19 -3.86 4.80
CA ARG A 23 -9.45 -4.15 4.10
C ARG A 23 -9.22 -4.60 2.66
N LEU A 24 -8.33 -3.92 1.94
CA LEU A 24 -7.96 -4.28 0.57
C LEU A 24 -7.41 -5.72 0.51
N LEU A 25 -6.47 -6.03 1.40
CA LEU A 25 -5.72 -7.28 1.42
C LEU A 25 -6.58 -8.47 1.89
N GLU A 26 -7.36 -8.28 2.96
CA GLU A 26 -8.25 -9.31 3.49
C GLU A 26 -9.43 -9.62 2.54
N ARG A 27 -9.83 -8.68 1.69
CA ARG A 27 -10.91 -8.91 0.72
C ARG A 27 -10.57 -9.96 -0.34
N ARG A 28 -9.29 -10.13 -0.70
CA ARG A 28 -8.89 -11.03 -1.80
C ARG A 28 -7.81 -12.05 -1.43
N TRP A 29 -6.74 -11.66 -0.74
CA TRP A 29 -5.54 -12.49 -0.62
C TRP A 29 -5.39 -13.16 0.75
N PHE A 30 -5.77 -12.47 1.81
CA PHE A 30 -5.56 -12.93 3.19
C PHE A 30 -6.86 -13.36 3.83
N GLY A 31 -6.85 -14.47 4.57
CA GLY A 31 -7.99 -14.86 5.39
C GLY A 31 -8.08 -14.03 6.67
N LYS A 32 -9.27 -13.99 7.29
CA LYS A 32 -9.46 -13.33 8.59
C LYS A 32 -8.42 -13.83 9.60
N GLY A 33 -7.68 -12.91 10.22
CA GLY A 33 -6.64 -13.23 11.21
C GLY A 33 -5.34 -13.82 10.63
N LYS A 34 -5.18 -13.87 9.30
CA LYS A 34 -3.93 -14.32 8.65
C LYS A 34 -2.95 -13.19 8.35
N LEU A 35 -3.38 -11.93 8.50
CA LEU A 35 -2.57 -10.74 8.31
C LEU A 35 -2.26 -10.10 9.66
N ARG A 36 -1.01 -10.22 10.11
CA ARG A 36 -0.49 -9.48 11.28
C ARG A 36 -0.25 -8.01 10.87
N ILE A 37 -0.52 -7.07 11.76
CA ILE A 37 -0.21 -5.66 11.52
C ILE A 37 0.99 -5.25 12.35
N GLU A 38 1.98 -4.64 11.71
CA GLU A 38 3.09 -3.92 12.34
C GLU A 38 2.97 -2.44 11.98
N ARG A 39 2.64 -1.62 12.97
CA ARG A 39 2.62 -0.16 12.84
C ARG A 39 3.25 0.49 14.04
N ILE A 40 3.59 1.78 13.94
CA ILE A 40 4.20 2.49 15.07
C ILE A 40 3.27 2.46 16.30
N PRO A 41 3.79 2.05 17.49
CA PRO A 41 3.05 2.18 18.73
C PRO A 41 2.87 3.68 19.06
N ASP A 42 1.67 4.07 19.48
CA ASP A 42 1.37 5.38 20.09
C ASP A 42 1.57 6.65 19.24
N ARG A 43 1.67 6.56 17.92
CA ARG A 43 1.89 7.71 17.00
C ARG A 43 3.08 8.61 17.41
N ARG A 44 4.02 8.09 18.20
CA ARG A 44 5.21 8.84 18.65
C ARG A 44 6.38 8.54 17.70
N GLY A 45 6.69 9.50 16.85
CA GLY A 45 7.83 9.44 15.93
C GLY A 45 7.43 9.51 14.46
N ALA A 46 8.43 9.48 13.58
CA ALA A 46 8.24 9.51 12.13
C ALA A 46 7.86 8.10 11.64
N GLY A 47 6.65 7.96 11.09
CA GLY A 47 6.09 6.69 10.63
C GLY A 47 6.95 6.03 9.56
N ASP A 48 7.46 6.83 8.63
CA ASP A 48 8.38 6.42 7.58
C ASP A 48 9.68 5.82 8.15
N ALA A 49 10.31 6.47 9.14
CA ALA A 49 11.51 5.96 9.80
C ALA A 49 11.25 4.62 10.50
N PHE A 50 10.07 4.43 11.09
CA PHE A 50 9.65 3.14 11.64
C PHE A 50 9.58 2.07 10.55
N VAL A 51 8.91 2.36 9.44
CA VAL A 51 8.76 1.40 8.33
C VAL A 51 10.12 1.06 7.72
N LEU A 52 10.96 2.05 7.41
CA LEU A 52 12.31 1.86 6.87
C LEU A 52 13.14 0.92 7.77
N LYS A 53 13.19 1.21 9.08
CA LYS A 53 13.95 0.39 10.05
C LYS A 53 13.39 -1.03 10.19
N ARG A 54 12.06 -1.20 10.13
CA ARG A 54 11.41 -2.51 10.27
C ARG A 54 11.44 -3.33 8.98
N PHE A 55 11.51 -2.68 7.82
CA PHE A 55 11.43 -3.32 6.52
C PHE A 55 12.47 -4.45 6.38
N VAL A 56 13.73 -4.18 6.70
CA VAL A 56 14.81 -5.17 6.65
C VAL A 56 14.51 -6.39 7.50
N ARG A 57 13.98 -6.19 8.72
CA ARG A 57 13.62 -7.30 9.64
C ARG A 57 12.53 -8.17 9.04
N GLU A 58 11.44 -7.55 8.58
CA GLU A 58 10.31 -8.29 8.01
C GLU A 58 10.68 -8.95 6.68
N LEU A 59 11.56 -8.34 5.88
CA LEU A 59 12.07 -8.93 4.64
C LEU A 59 12.88 -10.20 4.92
N LYS A 60 13.80 -10.17 5.90
CA LYS A 60 14.54 -11.37 6.35
C LYS A 60 13.57 -12.46 6.81
N PHE A 61 12.54 -12.09 7.57
CA PHE A 61 11.54 -13.04 8.04
C PHE A 61 10.71 -13.64 6.91
N ALA A 62 10.24 -12.81 5.96
CA ALA A 62 9.51 -13.31 4.79
C ALA A 62 10.36 -14.28 3.96
N ARG A 63 11.65 -13.98 3.79
CA ARG A 63 12.61 -14.85 3.09
C ARG A 63 12.83 -16.19 3.79
N SER A 64 12.91 -16.20 5.12
CA SER A 64 12.99 -17.46 5.88
C SER A 64 11.72 -18.32 5.77
N LYS A 65 10.63 -17.72 5.25
CA LYS A 65 9.32 -18.33 5.03
C LYS A 65 9.01 -18.55 3.56
N ARG A 66 10.00 -18.51 2.65
CA ARG A 66 9.80 -18.63 1.19
C ARG A 66 9.09 -19.92 0.75
N GLN A 67 9.26 -21.02 1.47
CA GLN A 67 8.57 -22.29 1.19
C GLN A 67 7.11 -22.31 1.66
N GLU A 68 6.69 -21.27 2.37
CA GLU A 68 5.32 -21.08 2.83
C GLU A 68 4.62 -20.03 1.97
N ASN A 69 3.28 -20.01 2.02
CA ASN A 69 2.50 -18.91 1.45
C ASN A 69 2.54 -17.67 2.35
N TYR A 70 3.76 -17.21 2.68
CA TYR A 70 4.01 -16.02 3.48
C TYR A 70 4.22 -14.79 2.58
N ALA A 71 3.57 -13.68 2.92
CA ALA A 71 3.74 -12.42 2.22
C ALA A 71 4.12 -11.27 3.18
N LEU A 72 4.99 -10.39 2.69
CA LEU A 72 5.28 -9.11 3.30
C LEU A 72 4.59 -8.02 2.47
N VAL A 73 3.73 -7.25 3.12
CA VAL A 73 3.13 -6.07 2.52
C VAL A 73 3.62 -4.85 3.28
N VAL A 74 4.10 -3.85 2.56
CA VAL A 74 4.62 -2.60 3.10
C VAL A 74 3.76 -1.45 2.59
N ALA A 75 3.38 -0.52 3.46
CA ALA A 75 2.77 0.74 3.10
C ALA A 75 3.56 1.88 3.76
N ILE A 76 4.09 2.78 2.95
CA ILE A 76 4.92 3.92 3.38
C ILE A 76 4.57 5.13 2.52
N ASP A 77 4.36 6.29 3.11
CA ASP A 77 3.96 7.46 2.33
C ASP A 77 5.12 7.99 1.50
N GLY A 78 4.81 8.40 0.28
CA GLY A 78 5.77 8.98 -0.65
C GLY A 78 6.24 10.35 -0.19
N ASP A 79 5.37 11.14 0.43
CA ASP A 79 5.59 12.55 0.75
C ASP A 79 6.31 13.29 -0.39
N ARG A 80 7.36 14.05 -0.05
CA ARG A 80 8.25 14.74 -0.98
C ARG A 80 9.19 13.80 -1.74
N HIS A 81 9.41 12.58 -1.25
CA HIS A 81 10.28 11.60 -1.90
C HIS A 81 9.59 10.92 -3.08
N LYS A 82 8.25 10.94 -3.12
CA LYS A 82 7.40 10.23 -4.09
C LYS A 82 7.71 8.73 -4.15
N LEU A 83 7.03 8.01 -5.05
CA LEU A 83 7.25 6.59 -5.28
C LEU A 83 8.73 6.21 -5.44
N LYS A 84 9.44 6.88 -6.36
CA LYS A 84 10.83 6.51 -6.69
C LYS A 84 11.77 6.71 -5.51
N GLY A 85 11.64 7.83 -4.78
CA GLY A 85 12.51 8.13 -3.65
C GLY A 85 12.32 7.16 -2.48
N ARG A 86 11.07 6.78 -2.15
CA ARG A 86 10.84 5.78 -1.08
C ARG A 86 11.30 4.38 -1.47
N MET A 87 11.11 3.99 -2.73
CA MET A 87 11.66 2.73 -3.24
C MET A 87 13.20 2.70 -3.08
N GLN A 88 13.87 3.79 -3.44
CA GLN A 88 15.32 3.92 -3.26
C GLN A 88 15.72 3.85 -1.78
N GLN A 89 15.03 4.55 -0.88
CA GLN A 89 15.33 4.49 0.56
C GLN A 89 15.17 3.06 1.14
N LEU A 90 14.15 2.33 0.70
CA LEU A 90 13.96 0.93 1.11
C LEU A 90 15.11 0.04 0.60
N ASP A 91 15.56 0.24 -0.64
CA ASP A 91 16.70 -0.48 -1.21
C ASP A 91 18.01 -0.12 -0.48
N GLU A 92 18.22 1.15 -0.12
CA GLU A 92 19.37 1.60 0.68
C GLU A 92 19.41 0.95 2.07
N GLU A 93 18.26 0.80 2.74
CA GLU A 93 18.20 0.07 4.03
C GLU A 93 18.53 -1.42 3.87
N VAL A 94 18.12 -2.04 2.77
CA VAL A 94 18.45 -3.43 2.43
C VAL A 94 19.96 -3.57 2.15
N GLU A 95 20.55 -2.63 1.41
CA GLU A 95 21.98 -2.59 1.11
C GLU A 95 22.84 -2.37 2.38
N LYS A 96 22.47 -1.41 3.24
CA LYS A 96 23.11 -1.20 4.55
C LYS A 96 23.10 -2.47 5.40
N ALA A 97 22.04 -3.27 5.29
CA ALA A 97 21.90 -4.56 5.95
C ALA A 97 22.63 -5.72 5.23
N ARG A 98 23.36 -5.45 4.14
CA ARG A 98 24.09 -6.39 3.29
C ARG A 98 23.20 -7.52 2.77
N LEU A 99 21.98 -7.18 2.39
CA LEU A 99 21.03 -8.09 1.78
C LEU A 99 20.89 -7.78 0.29
N ALA A 100 20.48 -8.78 -0.49
CA ALA A 100 20.01 -8.54 -1.85
C ALA A 100 18.66 -7.80 -1.84
N THR A 101 18.44 -6.92 -2.81
CA THR A 101 17.14 -6.27 -3.06
C THR A 101 16.05 -7.32 -3.33
N ARG A 102 14.78 -6.91 -3.21
CA ARG A 102 13.66 -7.84 -3.45
C ARG A 102 13.61 -8.25 -4.93
N THR A 103 13.34 -9.51 -5.17
CA THR A 103 13.19 -10.10 -6.50
C THR A 103 11.74 -10.03 -6.98
N LYS A 104 11.49 -10.37 -8.25
CA LYS A 104 10.13 -10.39 -8.81
C LYS A 104 9.28 -11.55 -8.27
N ASP A 105 9.94 -12.66 -7.91
CA ASP A 105 9.27 -13.89 -7.46
C ASP A 105 8.92 -13.90 -5.96
N GLU A 106 9.38 -12.89 -5.22
CA GLU A 106 9.05 -12.72 -3.81
C GLU A 106 7.68 -12.07 -3.65
N LYS A 107 6.86 -12.62 -2.73
CA LYS A 107 5.58 -12.04 -2.27
C LYS A 107 5.81 -10.85 -1.33
N VAL A 108 6.64 -9.91 -1.77
CA VAL A 108 7.00 -8.66 -1.09
C VAL A 108 6.39 -7.51 -1.90
N THR A 109 5.26 -7.01 -1.42
CA THR A 109 4.49 -5.93 -2.04
C THR A 109 4.79 -4.63 -1.31
N ILE A 110 5.09 -3.56 -2.04
CA ILE A 110 5.35 -2.23 -1.48
C ILE A 110 4.37 -1.25 -2.11
N PHE A 111 3.53 -0.65 -1.28
CA PHE A 111 2.68 0.48 -1.63
C PHE A 111 3.34 1.77 -1.16
N VAL A 112 3.38 2.76 -2.06
CA VAL A 112 3.90 4.09 -1.72
C VAL A 112 2.89 5.18 -2.06
N PRO A 113 1.80 5.34 -1.32
CA PRO A 113 0.86 6.43 -1.58
C PRO A 113 1.59 7.77 -1.55
N THR A 114 1.66 8.47 -2.68
CA THR A 114 2.38 9.75 -2.73
C THR A 114 1.51 10.88 -2.17
N TRP A 115 2.17 11.75 -1.38
CA TRP A 115 1.59 12.51 -0.27
C TRP A 115 1.01 11.64 0.83
N SER A 116 -0.09 10.93 0.57
CA SER A 116 -0.69 10.06 1.58
C SER A 116 -1.71 9.07 1.00
N VAL A 117 -2.07 8.04 1.78
CA VAL A 117 -3.12 7.07 1.41
C VAL A 117 -4.50 7.72 1.18
N GLU A 118 -4.80 8.83 1.85
CA GLU A 118 -6.02 9.60 1.66
C GLU A 118 -6.18 10.10 0.22
N THR A 119 -5.07 10.42 -0.44
CA THR A 119 -5.06 10.84 -1.85
C THR A 119 -5.56 9.72 -2.75
N TRP A 120 -5.16 8.48 -2.49
CA TRP A 120 -5.70 7.30 -3.19
C TRP A 120 -7.18 7.10 -2.86
N GLU A 121 -7.57 7.23 -1.60
CA GLU A 121 -8.98 7.06 -1.20
C GLU A 121 -9.88 8.09 -1.88
N LEU A 122 -9.47 9.36 -1.98
CA LEU A 122 -10.21 10.41 -2.70
C LEU A 122 -10.42 10.04 -4.17
N TRP A 123 -9.35 9.64 -4.87
CA TRP A 123 -9.45 9.22 -6.27
C TRP A 123 -10.39 8.02 -6.44
N LEU A 124 -10.20 6.99 -5.63
CA LEU A 124 -11.01 5.78 -5.68
C LEU A 124 -12.49 6.08 -5.35
N CYS A 125 -12.75 7.08 -4.51
CA CYS A 125 -14.11 7.54 -4.20
C CYS A 125 -14.68 8.55 -5.22
N GLY A 126 -13.98 8.81 -6.32
CA GLY A 126 -14.50 9.59 -7.45
C GLY A 126 -13.97 11.01 -7.59
N ASP A 127 -13.08 11.49 -6.72
CA ASP A 127 -12.46 12.81 -6.91
C ASP A 127 -11.40 12.74 -8.03
N ARG A 128 -11.79 13.14 -9.24
CA ARG A 128 -10.88 13.20 -10.41
C ARG A 128 -9.99 14.43 -10.44
N THR A 129 -10.05 15.29 -9.41
CA THR A 129 -9.26 16.52 -9.32
C THR A 129 -8.00 16.38 -8.47
N VAL A 130 -7.80 15.23 -7.80
CA VAL A 130 -6.59 14.96 -7.02
C VAL A 130 -5.41 14.55 -7.90
N ASP A 131 -4.21 14.73 -7.39
CA ASP A 131 -2.93 14.37 -8.01
C ASP A 131 -1.88 14.11 -6.92
N GLU A 132 -0.70 13.66 -7.31
CA GLU A 132 0.43 13.37 -6.40
C GLU A 132 1.40 14.55 -6.23
N ASP A 133 1.01 15.77 -6.64
CA ASP A 133 1.84 16.97 -6.50
C ASP A 133 1.40 17.85 -5.33
N ARG A 134 0.24 17.58 -4.71
CA ARG A 134 -0.32 18.38 -3.61
C ARG A 134 -0.84 17.50 -2.48
N ASP A 135 -0.82 18.05 -1.27
CA ASP A 135 -1.46 17.46 -0.09
C ASP A 135 -2.98 17.71 -0.10
N PHE A 136 -3.76 16.63 0.07
CA PHE A 136 -5.22 16.64 0.08
C PHE A 136 -5.85 16.28 1.44
N GLU A 137 -5.09 16.24 2.54
CA GLU A 137 -5.57 15.80 3.86
C GLU A 137 -6.82 16.58 4.33
N LYS A 138 -6.83 17.91 4.18
CA LYS A 138 -8.00 18.75 4.54
C LYS A 138 -9.24 18.42 3.71
N ARG A 139 -9.03 18.14 2.41
CA ARG A 139 -10.12 17.77 1.51
C ARG A 139 -10.66 16.39 1.87
N PHE A 140 -9.79 15.41 2.13
CA PHE A 140 -10.21 14.09 2.59
C PHE A 140 -11.02 14.17 3.87
N ARG A 141 -10.56 14.93 4.88
CA ARG A 141 -11.33 15.17 6.12
C ARG A 141 -12.73 15.74 5.85
N THR A 142 -12.88 16.62 4.86
CA THR A 142 -14.18 17.15 4.45
C THR A 142 -15.06 16.08 3.79
N TRP A 143 -14.51 15.30 2.87
CA TRP A 143 -15.22 14.23 2.19
C TRP A 143 -15.69 13.13 3.14
N THR A 144 -14.84 12.73 4.09
CA THR A 144 -15.17 11.72 5.10
C THR A 144 -16.30 12.21 6.01
N ARG A 145 -16.30 13.47 6.45
CA ARG A 145 -17.42 14.05 7.23
C ARG A 145 -18.73 14.10 6.43
N GLN A 146 -18.64 14.29 5.13
CA GLN A 146 -19.80 14.29 4.22
C GLN A 146 -20.24 12.87 3.81
N GLY A 147 -19.56 11.81 4.27
CA GLY A 147 -19.84 10.43 3.86
C GLY A 147 -19.48 10.11 2.40
N LYS A 148 -18.69 10.97 1.75
CA LYS A 148 -18.29 10.83 0.34
C LYS A 148 -17.05 9.96 0.14
N ALA A 149 -16.22 9.82 1.17
CA ALA A 149 -15.04 8.97 1.13
C ALA A 149 -14.93 8.12 2.40
N SER A 150 -14.48 6.89 2.21
CA SER A 150 -14.06 5.99 3.28
C SER A 150 -13.21 4.85 2.71
N ALA A 151 -12.34 4.27 3.53
CA ALA A 151 -11.57 3.09 3.16
C ALA A 151 -12.44 1.94 2.62
N LYS A 152 -13.68 1.80 3.12
CA LYS A 152 -14.64 0.79 2.61
C LYS A 152 -15.06 1.10 1.17
N GLN A 153 -15.47 2.34 0.89
CA GLN A 153 -15.86 2.78 -0.46
C GLN A 153 -14.68 2.72 -1.42
N ALA A 154 -13.49 3.16 -0.99
CA ALA A 154 -12.28 3.12 -1.79
C ALA A 154 -11.86 1.68 -2.16
N VAL A 155 -11.93 0.74 -1.21
CA VAL A 155 -11.65 -0.68 -1.48
C VAL A 155 -12.70 -1.32 -2.39
N GLU A 156 -13.98 -0.94 -2.26
CA GLU A 156 -15.01 -1.37 -3.22
C GLU A 156 -14.67 -0.91 -4.64
N ALA A 157 -14.40 0.39 -4.80
CA ALA A 157 -14.02 0.97 -6.07
C ALA A 157 -12.74 0.35 -6.65
N TRP A 158 -11.75 0.00 -5.81
CA TRP A 158 -10.53 -0.68 -6.24
C TRP A 158 -10.84 -1.94 -7.06
N PHE A 159 -11.78 -2.78 -6.59
CA PHE A 159 -12.15 -4.04 -7.26
C PHE A 159 -13.18 -3.87 -8.39
N GLN A 160 -13.96 -2.78 -8.38
CA GLN A 160 -14.86 -2.45 -9.49
C GLN A 160 -14.08 -1.95 -10.72
N LEU A 161 -13.06 -1.11 -10.51
CA LEU A 161 -12.17 -0.61 -11.57
C LEU A 161 -11.42 -1.75 -12.30
N SER A 162 -11.12 -2.85 -11.59
CA SER A 162 -10.46 -4.00 -12.20
C SER A 162 -11.36 -4.85 -13.10
N SER A 163 -12.69 -4.69 -13.00
CA SER A 163 -13.65 -5.62 -13.60
C SER A 163 -14.37 -5.09 -14.85
N SER A 164 -14.46 -3.77 -15.05
CA SER A 164 -15.34 -3.23 -16.12
C SER A 164 -15.11 -1.77 -16.56
N HIS A 165 -13.99 -1.11 -16.22
CA HIS A 165 -13.83 0.32 -16.53
C HIS A 165 -13.19 0.64 -17.90
N PRO A 166 -13.67 1.69 -18.59
CA PRO A 166 -13.14 2.13 -19.89
C PRO A 166 -11.66 2.52 -19.78
N SER A 167 -10.89 2.17 -20.80
CA SER A 167 -9.42 2.32 -20.89
C SER A 167 -8.89 3.72 -20.56
N ASN A 168 -9.69 4.77 -20.73
CA ASN A 168 -9.30 6.16 -20.47
C ASN A 168 -9.01 6.44 -18.99
N ASP A 169 -9.71 5.80 -18.04
CA ASP A 169 -9.51 6.06 -16.61
C ASP A 169 -8.18 5.49 -16.08
N ARG A 170 -7.61 4.48 -16.74
CA ARG A 170 -6.29 3.95 -16.38
C ARG A 170 -5.15 4.82 -16.89
N GLY A 171 -5.31 5.44 -18.06
CA GLY A 171 -4.37 6.43 -18.57
C GLY A 171 -4.30 7.64 -17.64
N THR A 172 -5.47 8.19 -17.28
CA THR A 172 -5.55 9.33 -16.36
C THR A 172 -5.07 8.99 -14.94
N GLU A 173 -5.33 7.78 -14.42
CA GLU A 173 -4.78 7.33 -13.14
C GLU A 173 -3.26 7.30 -13.17
N LYS A 174 -2.65 6.76 -14.23
CA LYS A 174 -1.18 6.70 -14.35
C LYS A 174 -0.54 8.08 -14.41
N ASP A 175 -1.21 9.03 -15.06
CA ASP A 175 -0.69 10.39 -15.23
C ASP A 175 -0.83 11.23 -13.96
N ARG A 176 -1.94 11.09 -13.23
CA ARG A 176 -2.23 11.89 -12.02
C ARG A 176 -1.75 11.23 -10.73
N LEU A 177 -1.84 9.91 -10.67
CA LEU A 177 -1.56 9.09 -9.49
C LEU A 177 -0.64 7.91 -9.86
N PRO A 178 0.59 8.18 -10.33
CA PRO A 178 1.52 7.13 -10.72
C PRO A 178 1.79 6.13 -9.59
N SER A 179 1.73 6.54 -8.32
CA SER A 179 1.89 5.62 -7.20
C SER A 179 0.70 4.69 -6.99
N LEU A 180 -0.54 5.14 -7.22
CA LEU A 180 -1.72 4.28 -7.19
C LEU A 180 -1.66 3.22 -8.30
N ALA A 181 -1.33 3.67 -9.52
CA ALA A 181 -1.13 2.77 -10.66
C ALA A 181 -0.02 1.73 -10.37
N ALA A 182 1.10 2.16 -9.78
CA ALA A 182 2.16 1.25 -9.34
C ALA A 182 1.68 0.28 -8.26
N GLY A 183 0.85 0.73 -7.31
CA GLY A 183 0.22 -0.12 -6.30
C GLY A 183 -0.63 -1.24 -6.90
N ARG A 184 -1.36 -0.97 -7.99
CA ARG A 184 -2.12 -2.00 -8.72
C ARG A 184 -1.23 -3.06 -9.36
N GLU A 185 -0.05 -2.68 -9.84
CA GLU A 185 0.92 -3.64 -10.35
C GLU A 185 1.57 -4.44 -9.22
N GLU A 186 1.91 -3.77 -8.12
CA GLU A 186 2.53 -4.37 -6.94
C GLU A 186 1.66 -5.48 -6.33
N VAL A 187 0.35 -5.28 -6.26
CA VAL A 187 -0.55 -6.28 -5.66
C VAL A 187 -0.60 -7.61 -6.43
N ARG A 188 -0.23 -7.61 -7.73
CA ARG A 188 -0.16 -8.85 -8.54
C ARG A 188 0.88 -9.83 -8.02
N ARG A 189 1.90 -9.36 -7.28
CA ARG A 189 2.88 -10.21 -6.59
C ARG A 189 2.23 -11.15 -5.57
N LEU A 190 1.02 -10.86 -5.13
CA LEU A 190 0.26 -11.67 -4.18
C LEU A 190 -0.57 -12.78 -4.85
N ASP A 191 -0.79 -12.70 -6.17
CA ASP A 191 -1.60 -13.70 -6.88
C ASP A 191 -0.86 -15.05 -7.01
N GLY A 192 0.48 -15.03 -7.02
CA GLY A 192 1.33 -16.23 -7.04
C GLY A 192 1.55 -16.80 -8.43
#